data_AF-C5KAC6-F1
#
_entry.id   AF-C5KAC6-F1
#
_cell.length_a   1.000
_cell.length_b   1.000
_cell.length_c   1.000
_cell.angle_alpha   90.00
_cell.angle_beta   90.00
_cell.angle_gamma   90.00
#
_symmetry.space_group_name_H-M   'P 1'
#
loop_
_entity.id
_entity.type
_entity.pdbx_description
1 polymer ?
#
loop_
_entity_poly.entity_id
_entity_poly.type
_entity_poly.pdbx_seq_one_letter_code
_entity_poly.pdbx_strand_id
1 'polypeptide(L)'
;MPVHHRDQRRGAGGGSTYKAQRIIGSGAFGVVYEAKVQETGETVAIKKVFEDKRFKNRELPTLKQLKHPNIVTLKHAFHTAAETPTDLYLNLVMEYVPDNLYQVMKYYAKVKDYMPSQLVKLYSYQLLRAVGYVNAKGFAHRDIKPQNVLICPSTHTLKLCDFGSAKKLAMGEDNVAYICSRFYRAPELIFGSTGYTSKVDIWSTGCVIAEMCLGCPLFPGQTGVDQLVEIIKVLGTPTAEQVAAMNPKYKDFNPRVFPRIKPIGLANALRGRPQMDRGFEALLRVLLRFEPATRMSPILALCLEYFEQLRNQKDLGQEIENAGGLPKELFKFTSEELMEVGDSRRLAPRRVESPQIVVGPDNTTHTTPSSSSFKSDTFQPLSNSATITTNSS
;
A
#
# COMPACT_ATOMS: atom_id res chain seq x y z
N MET A 1 -30.69 20.78 -28.35
CA MET A 1 -29.74 21.66 -27.63
C MET A 1 -29.57 21.11 -26.23
N PRO A 2 -28.46 20.45 -25.85
CA PRO A 2 -28.28 20.01 -24.48
C PRO A 2 -27.81 21.19 -23.62
N VAL A 3 -28.54 21.44 -22.53
CA VAL A 3 -28.26 22.49 -21.55
C VAL A 3 -27.03 22.07 -20.72
N HIS A 4 -25.91 22.75 -20.93
CA HIS A 4 -24.76 22.66 -20.04
C HIS A 4 -25.09 23.33 -18.70
N HIS A 5 -25.45 22.54 -17.69
CA HIS A 5 -25.45 23.03 -16.31
C HIS A 5 -24.01 23.27 -15.85
N ARG A 6 -23.58 24.55 -15.89
CA ARG A 6 -22.38 25.04 -15.20
C ARG A 6 -22.66 25.06 -13.71
N ASP A 7 -22.26 24.02 -13.00
CA ASP A 7 -22.33 24.02 -11.53
C ASP A 7 -21.10 24.78 -10.98
N GLN A 8 -21.25 26.10 -10.80
CA GLN A 8 -20.28 26.97 -10.14
C GLN A 8 -20.73 27.15 -8.69
N ARG A 9 -20.10 26.48 -7.70
CA ARG A 9 -20.45 26.73 -6.28
C ARG A 9 -19.24 26.71 -5.35
N ARG A 10 -19.23 27.71 -4.47
CA ARG A 10 -18.23 28.03 -3.45
C ARG A 10 -18.33 27.05 -2.28
N GLY A 11 -17.20 26.50 -1.83
CA GLY A 11 -17.11 25.80 -0.55
C GLY A 11 -17.20 26.77 0.63
N ALA A 12 -17.92 26.40 1.69
CA ALA A 12 -17.97 27.15 2.94
C ALA A 12 -16.65 26.96 3.71
N GLY A 13 -15.84 28.02 3.78
CA GLY A 13 -14.52 28.07 4.43
C GLY A 13 -13.41 28.38 3.44
N GLY A 14 -13.14 29.68 3.18
CA GLY A 14 -12.09 30.13 2.25
C GLY A 14 -12.32 29.66 0.81
N GLY A 15 -13.45 30.07 0.22
CA GLY A 15 -14.07 29.44 -0.94
C GLY A 15 -13.22 29.44 -2.22
N SER A 16 -12.55 28.32 -2.48
CA SER A 16 -12.06 27.99 -3.82
C SER A 16 -13.24 27.64 -4.73
N THR A 17 -13.21 28.13 -5.97
CA THR A 17 -14.22 27.86 -6.99
C THR A 17 -13.70 26.79 -7.93
N TYR A 18 -14.46 25.72 -8.11
CA TYR A 18 -14.07 24.61 -8.98
C TYR A 18 -14.77 24.70 -10.33
N LYS A 19 -14.00 24.50 -11.40
CA LYS A 19 -14.54 24.24 -12.73
C LYS A 19 -14.27 22.78 -13.09
N ALA A 20 -15.30 21.93 -12.97
CA ALA A 20 -15.22 20.56 -13.44
C ALA A 20 -14.90 20.52 -14.94
N GLN A 21 -13.94 19.68 -15.33
CA GLN A 21 -13.49 19.54 -16.71
C GLN A 21 -14.01 18.24 -17.32
N ARG A 22 -13.71 17.10 -16.70
CA ARG A 22 -14.13 15.78 -17.17
C ARG A 22 -14.25 14.78 -16.04
N ILE A 23 -15.00 13.72 -16.29
CA ILE A 23 -15.05 12.54 -15.42
C ILE A 23 -13.80 11.69 -15.70
N ILE A 24 -13.05 11.37 -14.66
CA ILE A 24 -11.84 10.52 -14.72
C ILE A 24 -12.02 9.17 -14.03
N GLY A 25 -13.13 8.98 -13.31
CA GLY A 25 -13.51 7.70 -12.71
C GLY A 25 -15.00 7.67 -12.36
N SER A 26 -15.62 6.50 -12.49
CA SER A 26 -17.01 6.27 -12.10
C SER A 26 -17.14 4.85 -11.58
N GLY A 27 -17.88 4.64 -10.48
CA GLY A 27 -18.09 3.32 -9.91
C GLY A 27 -19.11 3.34 -8.77
N ALA A 28 -19.23 2.22 -8.06
CA ALA A 28 -20.18 2.05 -6.96
C ALA A 28 -20.00 3.07 -5.82
N PHE A 29 -18.81 3.66 -5.70
CA PHE A 29 -18.44 4.63 -4.66
C PHE A 29 -18.54 6.09 -5.14
N GLY A 30 -19.21 6.35 -6.26
CA GLY A 30 -19.44 7.70 -6.78
C GLY A 30 -18.63 8.03 -8.03
N VAL A 31 -18.50 9.33 -8.30
CA VAL A 31 -17.89 9.86 -9.53
C VAL A 31 -16.69 10.74 -9.18
N VAL A 32 -15.60 10.57 -9.91
CA VAL A 32 -14.37 11.36 -9.76
C VAL A 32 -14.24 12.31 -10.95
N TYR A 33 -14.10 13.60 -10.65
CA TYR A 33 -13.92 14.66 -11.64
C TYR A 33 -12.48 15.17 -11.61
N GLU A 34 -11.90 15.43 -12.78
CA GLU A 34 -10.82 16.39 -12.92
C GLU A 34 -11.43 17.79 -12.93
N ALA A 35 -10.90 18.70 -12.10
CA ALA A 35 -11.38 20.06 -12.01
C ALA A 35 -10.21 21.04 -11.90
N LYS A 36 -10.41 22.29 -12.31
CA LYS A 36 -9.49 23.39 -12.04
C LYS A 36 -10.01 24.27 -10.92
N VAL A 37 -9.12 24.61 -9.99
CA VAL A 37 -9.29 25.71 -9.04
C VAL A 37 -9.20 27.01 -9.83
N GLN A 38 -10.25 27.83 -9.84
CA GLN A 38 -10.28 29.03 -10.67
C GLN A 38 -9.29 30.11 -10.20
N GLU A 39 -9.07 30.17 -8.88
CA GLU A 39 -8.23 31.20 -8.25
C GLU A 39 -6.74 30.95 -8.48
N THR A 40 -6.31 29.69 -8.53
CA THR A 40 -4.88 29.31 -8.65
C THR A 40 -4.53 28.67 -9.98
N GLY A 41 -5.52 28.24 -10.76
CA GLY A 41 -5.33 27.43 -11.96
C GLY A 41 -4.91 25.97 -11.69
N GLU A 42 -4.77 25.58 -10.41
CA GLU A 42 -4.37 24.23 -10.02
C GLU A 42 -5.40 23.18 -10.47
N THR A 43 -4.92 22.08 -11.05
CA THR A 43 -5.75 20.91 -11.36
C THR A 43 -5.88 20.02 -10.12
N VAL A 44 -7.11 19.63 -9.79
CA VAL A 44 -7.46 18.78 -8.64
C VAL A 44 -8.36 17.62 -9.07
N ALA A 45 -8.40 16.57 -8.25
CA ALA A 45 -9.38 15.49 -8.37
C ALA A 45 -10.49 15.67 -7.32
N ILE A 46 -11.75 15.65 -7.73
CA ILE A 46 -12.90 15.76 -6.82
C ILE A 46 -13.69 14.46 -6.87
N LYS A 47 -13.64 13.67 -5.80
CA LYS A 47 -14.47 12.47 -5.64
C LYS A 47 -15.79 12.86 -4.97
N LYS A 48 -16.88 12.79 -5.72
CA LYS A 48 -18.25 13.08 -5.28
C LYS A 48 -18.95 11.78 -4.93
N VAL A 49 -19.34 11.64 -3.66
CA VAL A 49 -19.92 10.43 -3.08
C VAL A 49 -21.26 10.77 -2.44
N PHE A 50 -22.30 9.98 -2.67
CA PHE A 50 -23.56 10.15 -1.96
C PHE A 50 -23.38 9.83 -0.48
N GLU A 51 -23.82 10.72 0.41
CA GLU A 51 -23.70 10.51 1.85
C GLU A 51 -24.98 9.90 2.40
N ASP A 52 -24.99 8.58 2.52
CA ASP A 52 -26.09 7.86 3.17
C ASP A 52 -26.06 8.16 4.68
N LYS A 53 -27.13 8.76 5.21
CA LYS A 53 -27.26 9.10 6.64
C LYS A 53 -27.14 7.89 7.56
N ARG A 54 -27.41 6.68 7.06
CA ARG A 54 -27.29 5.42 7.80
C ARG A 54 -25.84 4.94 7.89
N PHE A 55 -24.98 5.35 6.95
CA PHE A 55 -23.61 4.90 6.83
C PHE A 55 -22.64 6.09 6.73
N LYS A 56 -21.94 6.37 7.82
CA LYS A 56 -20.88 7.40 7.82
C LYS A 56 -19.77 7.01 6.84
N ASN A 57 -19.41 7.94 5.95
CA ASN A 57 -18.27 7.78 5.05
C ASN A 57 -16.99 7.61 5.87
N ARG A 58 -16.27 6.49 5.66
CA ARG A 58 -15.01 6.18 6.37
C ARG A 58 -13.77 6.74 5.66
N GLU A 59 -13.91 7.12 4.39
CA GLU A 59 -12.81 7.59 3.56
C GLU A 59 -12.28 8.94 4.03
N LEU A 60 -13.16 9.91 4.31
CA LEU A 60 -12.77 11.22 4.83
C LEU A 60 -11.94 11.16 6.13
N PRO A 61 -12.41 10.50 7.22
CA PRO A 61 -11.62 10.42 8.45
C PRO A 61 -10.35 9.59 8.28
N THR A 62 -10.32 8.63 7.34
CA THR A 62 -9.11 7.87 7.03
C THR A 62 -8.07 8.76 6.34
N LEU A 63 -8.44 9.44 5.26
CA LEU A 63 -7.54 10.33 4.51
C LEU A 63 -6.98 11.47 5.36
N LYS A 64 -7.75 12.01 6.33
CA LYS A 64 -7.26 13.02 7.28
C LYS A 64 -6.07 12.53 8.14
N GLN A 65 -5.95 11.23 8.36
CA GLN A 65 -4.88 10.63 9.20
C GLN A 65 -3.67 10.16 8.38
N LEU A 66 -3.75 10.16 7.05
CA LEU A 66 -2.70 9.65 6.17
C LEU A 66 -1.99 10.81 5.48
N LYS A 67 -0.72 11.02 5.82
CA LYS A 67 0.16 12.05 5.24
C LYS A 67 1.47 11.37 4.85
N HIS A 68 1.61 11.02 3.58
CA HIS A 68 2.78 10.28 3.09
C HIS A 68 3.01 10.61 1.60
N PRO A 69 4.27 10.72 1.12
CA PRO A 69 4.56 11.08 -0.28
C PRO A 69 3.90 10.14 -1.29
N ASN A 70 3.79 8.84 -0.95
CA ASN A 70 3.17 7.83 -1.80
C ASN A 70 1.68 7.56 -1.51
N ILE A 71 0.97 8.48 -0.86
CA ILE A 71 -0.49 8.44 -0.69
C ILE A 71 -1.08 9.72 -1.28
N VAL A 72 -2.27 9.63 -1.88
CA VAL A 72 -2.98 10.80 -2.39
C VAL A 72 -3.32 11.77 -1.25
N THR A 73 -3.01 13.05 -1.44
CA THR A 73 -3.23 14.09 -0.45
C THR A 73 -4.66 14.60 -0.53
N LEU A 74 -5.40 14.50 0.58
CA LEU A 74 -6.65 15.22 0.77
C LEU A 74 -6.35 16.70 1.04
N LYS A 75 -6.81 17.59 0.18
CA LYS A 75 -6.69 19.05 0.36
C LYS A 75 -7.76 19.56 1.31
N HIS A 76 -9.03 19.22 1.06
CA HIS A 76 -10.18 19.51 1.92
C HIS A 76 -11.41 18.72 1.43
N ALA A 77 -12.53 18.88 2.12
CA ALA A 77 -13.80 18.29 1.74
C ALA A 77 -14.95 19.26 1.98
N PHE A 78 -16.02 19.14 1.19
CA PHE A 78 -17.22 19.96 1.32
C PHE A 78 -18.47 19.19 0.89
N HIS A 79 -19.64 19.67 1.32
CA HIS A 79 -20.93 19.08 0.98
C HIS A 79 -21.64 19.88 -0.11
N THR A 80 -22.38 19.17 -0.96
CA THR A 80 -23.31 19.75 -1.94
C THR A 80 -24.66 19.07 -1.83
N ALA A 81 -25.76 19.81 -2.04
CA ALA A 81 -27.09 19.22 -2.12
C ALA A 81 -27.16 18.16 -3.24
N ALA A 82 -27.92 17.10 -2.98
CA ALA A 82 -28.31 16.12 -3.98
C ALA A 82 -29.66 16.51 -4.61
N GLU A 83 -30.40 15.51 -5.11
CA GLU A 83 -31.71 15.73 -5.75
C GLU A 83 -32.73 16.33 -4.77
N THR A 84 -32.68 15.90 -3.50
CA THR A 84 -33.51 16.49 -2.44
C THR A 84 -32.66 17.44 -1.57
N PRO A 85 -33.27 18.49 -0.99
CA PRO A 85 -32.55 19.41 -0.09
C PRO A 85 -31.96 18.72 1.15
N THR A 86 -32.49 17.56 1.52
CA THR A 86 -32.07 16.80 2.69
C THR A 86 -30.94 15.81 2.41
N ASP A 87 -30.73 15.47 1.14
CA ASP A 87 -29.70 14.53 0.72
C ASP A 87 -28.45 15.29 0.32
N LEU A 88 -27.28 14.79 0.75
CA LEU A 88 -26.00 15.45 0.55
C LEU A 88 -25.07 14.54 -0.22
N TYR A 89 -24.26 15.16 -1.06
CA TYR A 89 -23.04 14.58 -1.57
C TYR A 89 -21.85 15.11 -0.77
N LEU A 90 -20.98 14.22 -0.36
CA LEU A 90 -19.65 14.54 0.14
C LEU A 90 -18.68 14.64 -1.04
N ASN A 91 -17.97 15.75 -1.14
CA ASN A 91 -16.96 16.01 -2.16
C ASN A 91 -15.58 16.03 -1.51
N LEU A 92 -14.73 15.08 -1.88
CA LEU A 92 -13.34 15.00 -1.42
C LEU A 92 -12.43 15.65 -2.47
N VAL A 93 -11.81 16.77 -2.13
CA VAL A 93 -10.85 17.46 -3.01
C VAL A 93 -9.45 16.96 -2.72
N MET A 94 -8.82 16.37 -3.72
CA MET A 94 -7.52 15.72 -3.64
C MET A 94 -6.56 16.30 -4.67
N GLU A 95 -5.26 16.09 -4.47
CA GLU A 95 -4.29 16.33 -5.54
C GLU A 95 -4.64 15.52 -6.80
N TYR A 96 -4.43 16.12 -7.97
CA TYR A 96 -4.59 15.42 -9.24
C TYR A 96 -3.27 14.73 -9.61
N VAL A 97 -3.35 13.44 -9.96
CA VAL A 97 -2.23 12.68 -10.51
C VAL A 97 -2.63 12.22 -11.91
N PRO A 98 -1.82 12.45 -12.95
CA PRO A 98 -2.27 12.32 -14.35
C PRO A 98 -2.70 10.91 -14.77
N ASP A 99 -2.04 9.89 -14.23
CA ASP A 99 -2.21 8.52 -14.71
C ASP A 99 -2.35 7.51 -13.56
N ASN A 100 -2.60 6.25 -13.92
CA ASN A 100 -2.55 5.11 -13.01
C ASN A 100 -1.80 3.93 -13.62
N LEU A 101 -1.34 3.02 -12.76
CA LEU A 101 -0.51 1.90 -13.14
C LEU A 101 -1.19 0.98 -14.16
N TYR A 102 -2.52 0.86 -14.12
CA TYR A 102 -3.27 0.10 -15.12
C TYR A 102 -3.09 0.67 -16.54
N GLN A 103 -3.16 1.99 -16.71
CA GLN A 103 -2.94 2.63 -18.00
C GLN A 103 -1.48 2.55 -18.44
N VAL A 104 -0.52 2.69 -17.50
CA VAL A 104 0.91 2.50 -17.80
C VAL A 104 1.16 1.08 -18.34
N MET A 105 0.60 0.04 -17.71
CA MET A 105 0.72 -1.33 -18.23
C MET A 105 0.05 -1.50 -19.59
N LYS A 106 -1.12 -0.88 -19.81
CA LYS A 106 -1.77 -0.86 -21.12
C LYS A 106 -0.92 -0.19 -22.21
N TYR A 107 -0.19 0.86 -21.87
CA TYR A 107 0.72 1.52 -22.80
C TYR A 107 1.80 0.54 -23.29
N TYR A 108 2.51 -0.14 -22.39
CA TYR A 108 3.53 -1.13 -22.77
C TYR A 108 2.96 -2.28 -23.59
N ALA A 109 1.78 -2.80 -23.20
CA ALA A 109 1.09 -3.82 -23.98
C ALA A 109 0.75 -3.33 -25.41
N LYS A 110 0.33 -2.07 -25.56
CA LYS A 110 0.00 -1.47 -26.86
C LYS A 110 1.23 -1.31 -27.75
N VAL A 111 2.38 -0.91 -27.20
CA VAL A 111 3.64 -0.81 -27.94
C VAL A 111 4.35 -2.17 -28.10
N LYS A 112 3.72 -3.26 -27.62
CA LYS A 112 4.23 -4.64 -27.66
C LYS A 112 5.59 -4.78 -26.98
N ASP A 113 5.77 -4.06 -25.88
CA ASP A 113 6.98 -4.08 -25.07
C ASP A 113 6.66 -4.39 -23.61
N TYR A 114 7.69 -4.62 -22.82
CA TYR A 114 7.59 -4.81 -21.38
C TYR A 114 7.93 -3.51 -20.64
N MET A 115 7.31 -3.30 -19.48
CA MET A 115 7.72 -2.22 -18.59
C MET A 115 9.19 -2.44 -18.17
N PRO A 116 10.09 -1.45 -18.29
CA PRO A 116 11.48 -1.61 -17.88
C PRO A 116 11.62 -2.10 -16.44
N SER A 117 12.60 -2.99 -16.19
CA SER A 117 12.84 -3.58 -14.87
C SER A 117 13.05 -2.52 -13.78
N GLN A 118 13.74 -1.43 -14.12
CA GLN A 118 13.97 -0.29 -13.22
C GLN A 118 12.68 0.42 -12.81
N LEU A 119 11.71 0.55 -13.72
CA LEU A 119 10.40 1.11 -13.38
C LEU A 119 9.57 0.16 -12.54
N VAL A 120 9.55 -1.14 -12.87
CA VAL A 120 8.90 -2.17 -12.03
C VAL A 120 9.46 -2.10 -10.60
N LYS A 121 10.78 -1.98 -10.46
CA LYS A 121 11.47 -1.84 -9.17
C LYS A 121 11.10 -0.55 -8.45
N LEU A 122 11.12 0.59 -9.13
CA LEU A 122 10.77 1.89 -8.55
C LEU A 122 9.31 1.94 -8.07
N TYR A 123 8.37 1.45 -8.87
CA TYR A 123 6.95 1.40 -8.51
C TYR A 123 6.68 0.37 -7.42
N SER A 124 7.35 -0.79 -7.45
CA SER A 124 7.27 -1.78 -6.36
C SER A 124 7.73 -1.19 -5.03
N TYR A 125 8.84 -0.44 -5.04
CA TYR A 125 9.38 0.21 -3.84
C TYR A 125 8.39 1.22 -3.25
N GLN A 126 7.89 2.14 -4.08
CA GLN A 126 6.95 3.18 -3.63
C GLN A 126 5.61 2.59 -3.17
N LEU A 127 5.12 1.52 -3.81
CA LEU A 127 3.89 0.83 -3.41
C LEU A 127 4.07 0.12 -2.07
N LEU A 128 5.14 -0.64 -1.89
CA LEU A 128 5.47 -1.28 -0.60
C LEU A 128 5.59 -0.25 0.51
N ARG A 129 6.23 0.88 0.22
CA ARG A 129 6.37 1.98 1.18
C ARG A 129 5.02 2.57 1.59
N ALA A 130 4.15 2.87 0.61
CA ALA A 130 2.79 3.35 0.89
C ALA A 130 2.00 2.36 1.76
N VAL A 131 2.03 1.07 1.43
CA VAL A 131 1.31 0.02 2.16
C VAL A 131 1.88 -0.17 3.56
N GLY A 132 3.21 -0.13 3.71
CA GLY A 132 3.89 -0.18 4.99
C GLY A 132 3.45 0.95 5.92
N TYR A 133 3.42 2.20 5.44
CA TYR A 133 2.92 3.34 6.21
C TYR A 133 1.43 3.18 6.61
N VAL A 134 0.56 2.76 5.68
CA VAL A 134 -0.87 2.52 5.97
C VAL A 134 -1.04 1.45 7.05
N ASN A 135 -0.28 0.36 6.96
CA ASN A 135 -0.29 -0.74 7.92
C ASN A 135 0.22 -0.30 9.30
N ALA A 136 1.30 0.48 9.35
CA ALA A 136 1.86 1.03 10.61
C ALA A 136 0.86 1.96 11.32
N LYS A 137 0.00 2.68 10.58
CA LYS A 137 -1.12 3.46 11.13
C LYS A 137 -2.32 2.60 11.59
N GLY A 138 -2.26 1.28 11.42
CA GLY A 138 -3.30 0.32 11.80
C GLY A 138 -4.43 0.17 10.79
N PHE A 139 -4.28 0.72 9.59
CA PHE A 139 -5.28 0.61 8.52
C PHE A 139 -4.95 -0.56 7.59
N ALA A 140 -6.00 -1.17 7.05
CA ALA A 140 -5.95 -1.96 5.83
C ALA A 140 -6.69 -1.21 4.72
N HIS A 141 -6.10 -1.12 3.53
CA HIS A 141 -6.69 -0.52 2.34
C HIS A 141 -7.79 -1.40 1.75
N ARG A 142 -7.56 -2.72 1.67
CA ARG A 142 -8.52 -3.75 1.24
C ARG A 142 -9.02 -3.64 -0.21
N ASP A 143 -8.36 -2.86 -1.06
CA ASP A 143 -8.65 -2.78 -2.51
C ASP A 143 -7.44 -2.29 -3.32
N ILE A 144 -6.25 -2.81 -3.00
CA ILE A 144 -5.03 -2.53 -3.76
C ILE A 144 -5.12 -3.25 -5.11
N LYS A 145 -5.02 -2.47 -6.18
CA LYS A 145 -5.06 -2.91 -7.58
C LYS A 145 -4.45 -1.82 -8.47
N PRO A 146 -4.02 -2.13 -9.71
CA PRO A 146 -3.33 -1.17 -10.56
C PRO A 146 -4.13 0.10 -10.86
N GLN A 147 -5.46 0.05 -10.85
CA GLN A 147 -6.31 1.24 -11.04
C GLN A 147 -6.25 2.23 -9.86
N ASN A 148 -5.96 1.74 -8.66
CA ASN A 148 -5.87 2.56 -7.44
C ASN A 148 -4.43 3.00 -7.13
N VAL A 149 -3.49 2.70 -8.03
CA VAL A 149 -2.08 3.11 -7.92
C VAL A 149 -1.84 4.20 -8.96
N LEU A 150 -1.88 5.46 -8.53
CA LEU A 150 -1.68 6.61 -9.39
C LEU A 150 -0.20 6.82 -9.71
N ILE A 151 0.10 7.29 -10.92
CA ILE A 151 1.45 7.52 -11.42
C ILE A 151 1.54 8.92 -12.02
N CYS A 152 2.57 9.66 -11.66
CA CYS A 152 2.97 10.89 -12.34
C CYS A 152 4.11 10.58 -13.32
N PRO A 153 3.86 10.39 -14.63
CA PRO A 153 4.87 9.88 -15.56
C PRO A 153 6.10 10.78 -15.69
N SER A 154 5.95 12.10 -15.53
CA SER A 154 7.07 13.05 -15.62
C SER A 154 8.06 12.98 -14.46
N THR A 155 7.67 12.36 -13.33
CA THR A 155 8.51 12.27 -12.13
C THR A 155 8.66 10.84 -11.61
N HIS A 156 7.93 9.89 -12.22
CA HIS A 156 7.73 8.53 -11.71
C HIS A 156 7.29 8.43 -10.25
N THR A 157 6.63 9.48 -9.72
CA THR A 157 6.03 9.45 -8.38
C THR A 157 4.78 8.59 -8.40
N LEU A 158 4.72 7.61 -7.48
CA LEU A 158 3.56 6.75 -7.28
C LEU A 158 2.76 7.19 -6.06
N LYS A 159 1.43 7.23 -6.18
CA LYS A 159 0.51 7.55 -5.06
C LYS A 159 -0.64 6.55 -5.00
N LEU A 160 -0.81 5.92 -3.84
CA LEU A 160 -1.98 5.07 -3.56
C LEU A 160 -3.22 5.94 -3.31
N CYS A 161 -4.35 5.59 -3.92
CA CYS A 161 -5.62 6.30 -3.78
C CYS A 161 -6.80 5.35 -3.51
N ASP A 162 -8.00 5.92 -3.35
CA ASP A 162 -9.27 5.21 -3.12
C ASP A 162 -9.33 4.44 -1.78
N PHE A 163 -9.43 5.22 -0.70
CA PHE A 163 -9.55 4.69 0.66
C PHE A 163 -11.03 4.42 1.05
N GLY A 164 -11.94 4.34 0.08
CA GLY A 164 -13.36 4.04 0.31
C GLY A 164 -13.60 2.68 0.97
N SER A 165 -12.73 1.71 0.66
CA SER A 165 -12.76 0.38 1.29
C SER A 165 -11.84 0.28 2.50
N ALA A 166 -11.08 1.31 2.86
CA ALA A 166 -10.12 1.22 3.95
C ALA A 166 -10.81 1.12 5.33
N LYS A 167 -10.18 0.42 6.26
CA LYS A 167 -10.67 0.29 7.65
C LYS A 167 -9.50 0.14 8.60
N LYS A 168 -9.59 0.77 9.77
CA LYS A 168 -8.72 0.46 10.91
C LYS A 168 -9.12 -0.89 11.48
N LEU A 169 -8.23 -1.88 11.44
CA LEU A 169 -8.55 -3.24 11.88
C LEU A 169 -8.22 -3.37 13.36
N ALA A 170 -9.22 -3.69 14.18
CA ALA A 170 -9.04 -3.97 15.60
C ALA A 170 -8.93 -5.49 15.83
N MET A 171 -8.04 -5.89 16.74
CA MET A 171 -7.92 -7.29 17.13
C MET A 171 -9.23 -7.78 17.76
N GLY A 172 -9.71 -8.94 17.30
CA GLY A 172 -10.96 -9.53 17.77
C GLY A 172 -12.24 -8.97 17.14
N GLU A 173 -12.16 -7.97 16.26
CA GLU A 173 -13.32 -7.46 15.54
C GLU A 173 -13.52 -8.23 14.22
N ASP A 174 -14.74 -8.71 13.97
CA ASP A 174 -15.10 -9.32 12.69
C ASP A 174 -15.19 -8.30 11.56
N ASN A 175 -14.74 -8.73 10.38
CA ASN A 175 -14.74 -7.92 9.17
C ASN A 175 -15.40 -8.66 8.00
N VAL A 176 -15.96 -7.91 7.05
CA VAL A 176 -16.50 -8.46 5.81
C VAL A 176 -15.36 -9.12 5.02
N ALA A 177 -15.50 -10.41 4.74
CA ALA A 177 -14.53 -11.20 3.98
C ALA A 177 -14.65 -11.00 2.46
N TYR A 178 -15.88 -10.78 1.95
CA TYR A 178 -16.10 -10.46 0.54
C TYR A 178 -15.74 -9.00 0.25
N ILE A 179 -14.44 -8.73 0.28
CA ILE A 179 -13.80 -7.44 0.04
C ILE A 179 -12.64 -7.65 -0.94
N CYS A 180 -12.04 -6.55 -1.42
CA CYS A 180 -10.98 -6.54 -2.42
C CYS A 180 -11.42 -7.01 -3.81
N SER A 181 -10.88 -6.38 -4.84
CA SER A 181 -11.04 -6.79 -6.22
C SER A 181 -10.47 -8.19 -6.46
N ARG A 182 -11.22 -9.04 -7.17
CA ARG A 182 -11.03 -10.51 -7.20
C ARG A 182 -9.59 -10.98 -7.46
N PHE A 183 -8.92 -10.46 -8.49
CA PHE A 183 -7.58 -10.91 -8.89
C PHE A 183 -6.49 -10.64 -7.85
N TYR A 184 -6.74 -9.69 -6.94
CA TYR A 184 -5.82 -9.26 -5.89
C TYR A 184 -6.24 -9.79 -4.52
N ARG A 185 -7.36 -10.51 -4.45
CA ARG A 185 -7.93 -11.00 -3.19
C ARG A 185 -7.04 -12.08 -2.57
N ALA A 186 -6.65 -11.86 -1.32
CA ALA A 186 -5.86 -12.81 -0.54
C ALA A 186 -6.64 -14.11 -0.28
N PRO A 187 -5.96 -15.27 -0.22
CA PRO A 187 -6.63 -16.56 -0.15
C PRO A 187 -7.46 -16.72 1.13
N GLU A 188 -7.05 -16.16 2.27
CA GLU A 188 -7.85 -16.15 3.50
C GLU A 188 -9.21 -15.44 3.35
N LEU A 189 -9.31 -14.43 2.49
CA LEU A 189 -10.58 -13.77 2.18
C LEU A 189 -11.46 -14.67 1.31
N ILE A 190 -10.87 -15.46 0.42
CA ILE A 190 -11.59 -16.47 -0.38
C ILE A 190 -12.12 -17.60 0.53
N PHE A 191 -11.34 -17.99 1.54
CA PHE A 191 -11.77 -18.89 2.62
C PHE A 191 -12.74 -18.23 3.62
N GLY A 192 -13.19 -16.99 3.39
CA GLY A 192 -14.22 -16.35 4.21
C GLY A 192 -13.75 -15.97 5.63
N SER A 193 -12.44 -15.77 5.83
CA SER A 193 -11.91 -15.30 7.12
C SER A 193 -12.45 -13.90 7.43
N THR A 194 -12.97 -13.71 8.64
CA THR A 194 -13.48 -12.41 9.14
C THR A 194 -12.49 -11.72 10.08
N GLY A 195 -11.57 -12.48 10.68
CA GLY A 195 -10.50 -12.01 11.57
C GLY A 195 -9.17 -11.74 10.84
N TYR A 196 -9.22 -11.38 9.55
CA TYR A 196 -8.01 -11.05 8.79
C TYR A 196 -7.35 -9.76 9.28
N THR A 197 -6.08 -9.59 8.93
CA THR A 197 -5.28 -8.41 9.29
C THR A 197 -4.91 -7.60 8.04
N SER A 198 -4.14 -6.52 8.21
CA SER A 198 -3.60 -5.73 7.10
C SER A 198 -2.69 -6.53 6.15
N LYS A 199 -2.30 -7.77 6.53
CA LYS A 199 -1.54 -8.70 5.68
C LYS A 199 -2.24 -9.07 4.37
N VAL A 200 -3.55 -8.83 4.23
CA VAL A 200 -4.27 -8.97 2.94
C VAL A 200 -3.77 -7.96 1.88
N ASP A 201 -3.31 -6.79 2.31
CA ASP A 201 -2.77 -5.76 1.42
C ASP A 201 -1.38 -6.14 0.89
N ILE A 202 -0.61 -6.88 1.69
CA ILE A 202 0.71 -7.40 1.29
C ILE A 202 0.56 -8.42 0.16
N TRP A 203 -0.45 -9.29 0.25
CA TRP A 203 -0.80 -10.22 -0.83
C TRP A 203 -1.21 -9.45 -2.10
N SER A 204 -2.16 -8.51 -1.96
CA SER A 204 -2.62 -7.68 -3.09
C SER A 204 -1.45 -6.96 -3.77
N THR A 205 -0.50 -6.45 -2.98
CA THR A 205 0.73 -5.81 -3.45
C THR A 205 1.61 -6.76 -4.25
N GLY A 206 1.80 -8.00 -3.77
CA GLY A 206 2.51 -9.04 -4.51
C GLY A 206 1.86 -9.35 -5.87
N CYS A 207 0.53 -9.40 -5.93
CA CYS A 207 -0.21 -9.58 -7.18
C CYS A 207 0.02 -8.41 -8.16
N VAL A 208 -0.05 -7.16 -7.68
CA VAL A 208 0.21 -5.96 -8.49
C VAL A 208 1.65 -5.94 -9.02
N ILE A 209 2.63 -6.28 -8.17
CA ILE A 209 4.05 -6.33 -8.56
C ILE A 209 4.29 -7.40 -9.65
N ALA A 210 3.71 -8.58 -9.50
CA ALA A 210 3.78 -9.62 -10.52
C ALA A 210 3.09 -9.20 -11.84
N GLU A 211 1.95 -8.52 -11.75
CA GLU A 211 1.20 -8.03 -12.90
C GLU A 211 1.97 -6.97 -13.70
N MET A 212 2.75 -6.09 -13.05
CA MET A 212 3.64 -5.15 -13.75
C MET A 212 4.67 -5.86 -14.66
N CYS A 213 5.14 -7.03 -14.23
CA CYS A 213 6.09 -7.85 -14.98
C CYS A 213 5.40 -8.66 -16.11
N LEU A 214 4.20 -9.18 -15.84
CA LEU A 214 3.45 -10.01 -16.78
C LEU A 214 2.72 -9.21 -17.87
N GLY A 215 2.30 -7.98 -17.56
CA GLY A 215 1.36 -7.20 -18.38
C GLY A 215 -0.10 -7.66 -18.27
N CYS A 216 -0.37 -8.66 -17.44
CA CYS A 216 -1.71 -9.19 -17.15
C CYS A 216 -1.78 -9.76 -15.72
N PRO A 217 -2.99 -9.93 -15.15
CA PRO A 217 -3.14 -10.43 -13.79
C PRO A 217 -2.49 -11.80 -13.57
N LEU A 218 -1.76 -11.95 -12.45
CA LEU A 218 -1.10 -13.21 -12.08
C LEU A 218 -2.10 -14.35 -11.82
N PHE A 219 -3.26 -14.01 -11.24
CA PHE A 219 -4.30 -14.98 -10.87
C PHE A 219 -5.66 -14.55 -11.45
N PRO A 220 -5.96 -14.86 -12.73
CA PRO A 220 -7.13 -14.37 -13.44
C PRO A 220 -8.39 -15.25 -13.25
N GLY A 221 -8.81 -15.50 -12.01
CA GLY A 221 -9.97 -16.35 -11.71
C GLY A 221 -11.32 -15.71 -12.07
N GLN A 222 -12.22 -16.46 -12.71
CA GLN A 222 -13.54 -15.94 -13.11
C GLN A 222 -14.54 -15.87 -11.95
N THR A 223 -14.48 -16.83 -11.03
CA THR A 223 -15.25 -16.87 -9.78
C THR A 223 -14.34 -16.85 -8.55
N GLY A 224 -14.92 -16.83 -7.34
CA GLY A 224 -14.14 -16.97 -6.10
C GLY A 224 -13.41 -18.32 -6.00
N VAL A 225 -14.04 -19.38 -6.50
CA VAL A 225 -13.44 -20.73 -6.55
C VAL A 225 -12.33 -20.78 -7.59
N ASP A 226 -12.57 -20.26 -8.80
CA ASP A 226 -11.54 -20.21 -9.85
C ASP A 226 -10.33 -19.39 -9.41
N GLN A 227 -10.55 -18.31 -8.65
CA GLN A 227 -9.47 -17.50 -8.08
C GLN A 227 -8.54 -18.36 -7.21
N LEU A 228 -9.10 -19.21 -6.36
CA LEU A 228 -8.31 -20.14 -5.55
C LEU A 228 -7.59 -21.18 -6.41
N VAL A 229 -8.23 -21.68 -7.47
CA VAL A 229 -7.62 -22.62 -8.42
C VAL A 229 -6.40 -22.00 -9.11
N GLU A 230 -6.49 -20.74 -9.59
CA GLU A 230 -5.35 -20.04 -10.19
C GLU A 230 -4.18 -19.87 -9.20
N ILE A 231 -4.47 -19.58 -7.93
CA ILE A 231 -3.46 -19.51 -6.87
C ILE A 231 -2.79 -20.87 -6.66
N ILE A 232 -3.59 -21.95 -6.56
CA ILE A 232 -3.10 -23.32 -6.35
C ILE A 232 -2.23 -23.81 -7.51
N LYS A 233 -2.53 -23.43 -8.76
CA LYS A 233 -1.65 -23.78 -9.90
C LYS A 233 -0.23 -23.29 -9.69
N VAL A 234 -0.07 -22.06 -9.19
CA VAL A 234 1.26 -21.43 -8.98
C VAL A 234 1.92 -21.87 -7.69
N LEU A 235 1.19 -21.83 -6.56
CA LEU A 235 1.74 -22.07 -5.22
C LEU A 235 1.60 -23.52 -4.75
N GLY A 236 0.85 -24.35 -5.48
CA GLY A 236 0.51 -25.71 -5.08
C GLY A 236 -0.68 -25.74 -4.14
N THR A 237 -1.16 -26.95 -3.84
CA THR A 237 -2.25 -27.16 -2.87
C THR A 237 -1.77 -26.76 -1.46
N PRO A 238 -2.50 -25.89 -0.74
CA PRO A 238 -2.11 -25.52 0.63
C PRO A 238 -2.17 -26.72 1.57
N THR A 239 -1.25 -26.78 2.53
CA THR A 239 -1.27 -27.79 3.59
C THR A 239 -2.43 -27.56 4.57
N ALA A 240 -2.71 -28.53 5.44
CA ALA A 240 -3.76 -28.38 6.46
C ALA A 240 -3.44 -27.22 7.42
N GLU A 241 -2.16 -27.06 7.79
CA GLU A 241 -1.68 -25.97 8.64
C GLU A 241 -1.86 -24.61 7.95
N GLN A 242 -1.62 -24.54 6.64
CA GLN A 242 -1.86 -23.35 5.83
C GLN A 242 -3.33 -22.96 5.77
N VAL A 243 -4.21 -23.94 5.56
CA VAL A 243 -5.66 -23.73 5.55
C VAL A 243 -6.14 -23.24 6.92
N ALA A 244 -5.67 -23.86 8.00
CA ALA A 244 -5.99 -23.43 9.36
C ALA A 244 -5.47 -22.02 9.67
N ALA A 245 -4.27 -21.66 9.20
CA ALA A 245 -3.70 -20.33 9.35
C ALA A 245 -4.46 -19.25 8.56
N MET A 246 -5.04 -19.60 7.41
CA MET A 246 -5.89 -18.70 6.63
C MET A 246 -7.26 -18.49 7.29
N ASN A 247 -7.89 -19.56 7.75
CA ASN A 247 -9.15 -19.48 8.47
C ASN A 247 -9.27 -20.64 9.50
N PRO A 248 -9.18 -20.35 10.81
CA PRO A 248 -9.25 -21.35 11.87
C PRO A 248 -10.53 -22.21 11.88
N LYS A 249 -11.62 -21.75 11.24
CA LYS A 249 -12.85 -22.55 11.08
C LYS A 249 -12.63 -23.83 10.28
N TYR A 250 -11.55 -23.89 9.50
CA TYR A 250 -11.16 -25.06 8.70
C TYR A 250 -10.03 -25.87 9.34
N LYS A 251 -9.77 -25.73 10.64
CA LYS A 251 -8.72 -26.51 11.34
C LYS A 251 -8.91 -28.03 11.24
N ASP A 252 -10.16 -28.49 11.21
CA ASP A 252 -10.54 -29.91 11.10
C ASP A 252 -10.90 -30.30 9.65
N PHE A 253 -10.59 -29.43 8.69
CA PHE A 253 -10.89 -29.65 7.28
C PHE A 253 -10.06 -30.82 6.75
N ASN A 254 -10.72 -31.77 6.07
CA ASN A 254 -10.03 -32.90 5.47
C ASN A 254 -9.26 -32.44 4.21
N PRO A 255 -7.91 -32.44 4.22
CA PRO A 255 -7.11 -31.95 3.10
C PRO A 255 -7.26 -32.81 1.83
N ARG A 256 -7.87 -34.01 1.91
CA ARG A 256 -8.20 -34.84 0.74
C ARG A 256 -9.31 -34.24 -0.14
N VAL A 257 -10.02 -33.22 0.32
CA VAL A 257 -11.06 -32.52 -0.45
C VAL A 257 -10.44 -31.65 -1.55
N PHE A 258 -9.22 -31.13 -1.37
CA PHE A 258 -8.51 -30.43 -2.44
C PHE A 258 -7.75 -31.44 -3.32
N PRO A 259 -7.85 -31.31 -4.65
CA PRO A 259 -6.93 -32.00 -5.55
C PRO A 259 -5.48 -31.68 -5.18
N ARG A 260 -4.63 -32.70 -5.13
CA ARG A 260 -3.19 -32.52 -4.86
C ARG A 260 -2.49 -32.06 -6.14
N ILE A 261 -2.21 -30.76 -6.22
CA ILE A 261 -1.57 -30.09 -7.34
C ILE A 261 -0.17 -29.66 -6.89
N LYS A 262 0.86 -30.09 -7.65
CA LYS A 262 2.22 -29.62 -7.45
C LYS A 262 2.36 -28.18 -7.95
N PRO A 263 3.11 -27.30 -7.24
CA PRO A 263 3.32 -25.93 -7.69
C PRO A 263 4.08 -25.89 -9.00
N ILE A 264 3.64 -25.09 -9.98
CA ILE A 264 4.52 -24.71 -11.09
C ILE A 264 5.60 -23.72 -10.62
N GLY A 265 5.32 -22.93 -9.57
CA GLY A 265 6.22 -21.95 -8.98
C GLY A 265 6.27 -20.61 -9.72
N LEU A 266 6.62 -19.54 -8.98
CA LEU A 266 6.68 -18.16 -9.48
C LEU A 266 7.68 -18.01 -10.64
N ALA A 267 8.87 -18.60 -10.54
CA ALA A 267 9.86 -18.61 -11.63
C ALA A 267 9.29 -19.08 -12.98
N ASN A 268 8.45 -20.12 -12.95
CA ASN A 268 7.84 -20.65 -14.17
C ASN A 268 6.61 -19.87 -14.61
N ALA A 269 5.79 -19.39 -13.65
CA ALA A 269 4.64 -18.56 -13.95
C ALA A 269 5.03 -17.22 -14.62
N LEU A 270 6.22 -16.69 -14.33
CA LEU A 270 6.77 -15.48 -14.93
C LEU A 270 7.92 -15.76 -15.92
N ARG A 271 8.02 -16.98 -16.44
CA ARG A 271 9.11 -17.37 -17.34
C ARG A 271 9.13 -16.50 -18.60
N GLY A 272 10.33 -16.10 -19.02
CA GLY A 272 10.54 -15.33 -20.25
C GLY A 272 10.24 -13.83 -20.12
N ARG A 273 9.97 -13.34 -18.91
CA ARG A 273 9.85 -11.90 -18.64
C ARG A 273 11.22 -11.31 -18.28
N PRO A 274 11.64 -10.19 -18.89
CA PRO A 274 12.98 -9.63 -18.69
C PRO A 274 13.26 -9.15 -17.25
N GLN A 275 12.21 -8.85 -16.48
CA GLN A 275 12.31 -8.39 -15.09
C GLN A 275 12.41 -9.56 -14.10
N MET A 276 12.22 -10.80 -14.56
CA MET A 276 12.24 -11.98 -13.70
C MET A 276 13.68 -12.40 -13.38
N ASP A 277 14.28 -11.74 -12.38
CA ASP A 277 15.55 -12.12 -11.77
C ASP A 277 15.36 -12.80 -10.39
N ARG A 278 16.46 -13.29 -9.78
CA ARG A 278 16.41 -13.94 -8.46
C ARG A 278 15.90 -13.02 -7.35
N GLY A 279 16.21 -11.72 -7.43
CA GLY A 279 15.76 -10.72 -6.45
C GLY A 279 14.26 -10.46 -6.56
N PHE A 280 13.73 -10.36 -7.79
CA PHE A 280 12.31 -10.20 -8.07
C PHE A 280 11.52 -11.44 -7.60
N GLU A 281 12.02 -12.64 -7.90
CA GLU A 281 11.42 -13.88 -7.39
C GLU A 281 11.40 -13.90 -5.86
N ALA A 282 12.53 -13.56 -5.21
CA ALA A 282 12.63 -13.53 -3.76
C ALA A 282 11.61 -12.55 -3.14
N LEU A 283 11.44 -11.37 -3.74
CA LEU A 283 10.42 -10.40 -3.34
C LEU A 283 9.02 -11.01 -3.43
N LEU A 284 8.63 -11.58 -4.57
CA LEU A 284 7.30 -12.18 -4.71
C LEU A 284 7.06 -13.33 -3.74
N ARG A 285 8.08 -14.17 -3.50
CA ARG A 285 8.00 -15.29 -2.55
C ARG A 285 7.71 -14.87 -1.12
N VAL A 286 8.23 -13.73 -0.66
CA VAL A 286 7.98 -13.25 0.70
C VAL A 286 6.64 -12.53 0.86
N LEU A 287 6.03 -12.08 -0.23
CA LEU A 287 4.72 -11.42 -0.24
C LEU A 287 3.55 -12.40 -0.45
N LEU A 288 3.71 -13.37 -1.36
CA LEU A 288 2.68 -14.32 -1.79
C LEU A 288 2.74 -15.64 -0.99
N ARG A 289 2.38 -15.56 0.29
CA ARG A 289 2.32 -16.72 1.21
C ARG A 289 0.88 -17.05 1.61
N PHE A 290 0.57 -18.34 1.76
CA PHE A 290 -0.73 -18.77 2.26
C PHE A 290 -0.95 -18.30 3.70
N GLU A 291 0.01 -18.53 4.61
CA GLU A 291 -0.15 -18.10 6.01
C GLU A 291 0.02 -16.57 6.10
N PRO A 292 -1.02 -15.81 6.50
CA PRO A 292 -0.94 -14.35 6.49
C PRO A 292 0.18 -13.80 7.39
N ALA A 293 0.45 -14.48 8.51
CA ALA A 293 1.48 -14.10 9.46
C ALA A 293 2.92 -14.23 8.92
N THR A 294 3.15 -15.07 7.90
CA THR A 294 4.50 -15.27 7.32
C THR A 294 4.82 -14.31 6.19
N ARG A 295 3.85 -13.48 5.77
CA ARG A 295 4.08 -12.43 4.77
C ARG A 295 4.96 -11.33 5.37
N MET A 296 6.09 -11.09 4.71
CA MET A 296 7.08 -10.10 5.15
C MET A 296 6.45 -8.71 5.19
N SER A 297 6.81 -7.92 6.22
CA SER A 297 6.41 -6.51 6.31
C SER A 297 6.81 -5.75 5.03
N PRO A 298 5.96 -4.85 4.50
CA PRO A 298 6.31 -4.07 3.32
C PRO A 298 7.58 -3.24 3.51
N ILE A 299 7.79 -2.68 4.70
CA ILE A 299 9.00 -1.89 4.98
C ILE A 299 10.24 -2.80 5.06
N LEU A 300 10.14 -3.98 5.69
CA LEU A 300 11.25 -4.94 5.69
C LEU A 300 11.58 -5.46 4.28
N ALA A 301 10.58 -5.59 3.41
CA ALA A 301 10.79 -5.98 2.01
C ALA A 301 11.62 -4.94 1.23
N LEU A 302 11.57 -3.65 1.61
CA LEU A 302 12.43 -2.62 1.01
C LEU A 302 13.92 -2.89 1.24
N CYS A 303 14.28 -3.62 2.30
CA CYS A 303 15.66 -3.99 2.63
C CYS A 303 16.22 -5.16 1.78
N LEU A 304 15.41 -5.75 0.89
CA LEU A 304 15.87 -6.82 0.01
C LEU A 304 16.89 -6.31 -1.01
N GLU A 305 17.77 -7.21 -1.46
CA GLU A 305 18.80 -6.94 -2.47
C GLU A 305 18.20 -6.45 -3.79
N TYR A 306 16.98 -6.90 -4.12
CA TYR A 306 16.24 -6.45 -5.31
C TYR A 306 16.20 -4.91 -5.43
N PHE A 307 16.11 -4.17 -4.32
CA PHE A 307 16.05 -2.71 -4.29
C PHE A 307 17.41 -2.01 -4.13
N GLU A 308 18.53 -2.74 -4.09
CA GLU A 308 19.87 -2.16 -3.90
C GLU A 308 20.27 -1.22 -5.04
N GLN A 309 19.84 -1.53 -6.28
CA GLN A 309 20.06 -0.66 -7.43
C GLN A 309 19.51 0.77 -7.23
N LEU A 310 18.33 0.89 -6.61
CA LEU A 310 17.74 2.20 -6.29
C LEU A 310 18.56 2.93 -5.21
N ARG A 311 18.95 2.22 -4.14
CA ARG A 311 19.75 2.80 -3.04
C ARG A 311 21.12 3.27 -3.51
N ASN A 312 21.75 2.53 -4.41
CA ASN A 312 23.06 2.88 -4.96
C ASN A 312 22.98 3.91 -6.10
N GLN A 313 21.77 4.20 -6.60
CA GLN A 313 21.51 5.13 -7.71
C GLN A 313 22.35 4.80 -8.96
N LYS A 314 22.49 3.51 -9.27
CA LYS A 314 23.23 3.02 -10.43
C LYS A 314 22.28 2.40 -11.44
N ASP A 315 22.56 2.57 -12.73
CA ASP A 315 21.85 1.95 -13.84
C ASP A 315 20.32 2.12 -13.73
N LEU A 316 19.88 3.35 -13.41
CA LEU A 316 18.48 3.70 -13.17
C LEU A 316 17.60 3.57 -14.43
N GLY A 317 18.22 3.49 -15.61
CA GLY A 317 17.54 3.31 -16.86
C GLY A 317 17.00 4.64 -17.42
N GLN A 318 16.87 4.67 -18.74
CA GLN A 318 16.63 5.91 -19.49
C GLN A 318 15.36 6.65 -19.06
N GLU A 319 14.28 5.93 -18.72
CA GLU A 319 13.02 6.58 -18.34
C GLU A 319 13.15 7.38 -17.04
N ILE A 320 13.80 6.80 -16.02
CA ILE A 320 14.05 7.47 -14.74
C ILE A 320 15.02 8.64 -14.93
N GLU A 321 16.06 8.48 -15.74
CA GLU A 321 17.01 9.55 -16.03
C GLU A 321 16.37 10.72 -16.79
N ASN A 322 15.51 10.42 -17.77
CA ASN A 322 14.74 11.44 -18.50
C ASN A 322 13.79 12.23 -17.60
N ALA A 323 13.28 11.61 -16.52
CA ALA A 323 12.46 12.27 -15.51
C ALA A 323 13.27 13.11 -14.50
N GLY A 324 14.59 13.23 -14.68
CA GLY A 324 15.49 13.96 -13.77
C GLY A 324 15.95 13.13 -12.57
N GLY A 325 15.86 11.80 -12.64
CA GLY A 325 16.31 10.86 -11.62
C GLY A 325 15.19 10.33 -10.72
N LEU A 326 15.56 9.80 -9.56
CA LEU A 326 14.61 9.22 -8.59
C LEU A 326 13.73 10.30 -7.94
N PRO A 327 12.48 9.96 -7.54
CA PRO A 327 11.66 10.85 -6.74
C PRO A 327 12.39 11.33 -5.47
N LYS A 328 12.39 12.64 -5.22
CA LYS A 328 13.15 13.27 -4.11
C LYS A 328 12.80 12.71 -2.73
N GLU A 329 11.57 12.25 -2.56
CA GLU A 329 11.05 11.75 -1.28
C GLU A 329 11.33 10.25 -1.06
N LEU A 330 11.91 9.54 -2.05
CA LEU A 330 12.00 8.06 -2.05
C LEU A 330 12.61 7.47 -0.77
N PHE A 331 13.65 8.11 -0.23
CA PHE A 331 14.40 7.65 0.95
C PHE A 331 14.14 8.49 2.23
N LYS A 332 13.11 9.33 2.24
CA LYS A 332 12.75 10.17 3.40
C LYS A 332 11.65 9.52 4.22
N PHE A 333 12.02 8.61 5.12
CA PHE A 333 11.09 7.80 5.90
C PHE A 333 10.49 8.56 7.10
N THR A 334 9.22 8.29 7.40
CA THR A 334 8.58 8.77 8.64
C THR A 334 8.96 7.89 9.83
N SER A 335 8.72 8.38 11.04
CA SER A 335 8.96 7.59 12.26
C SER A 335 8.11 6.32 12.29
N GLU A 336 6.86 6.38 11.81
CA GLU A 336 5.98 5.21 11.72
C GLU A 336 6.50 4.12 10.78
N GLU A 337 7.13 4.51 9.67
CA GLU A 337 7.75 3.55 8.75
C GLU A 337 8.95 2.85 9.40
N LEU A 338 9.71 3.56 10.24
CA LEU A 338 10.94 3.03 10.84
C LEU A 338 10.70 2.17 12.09
N MET A 339 9.49 2.14 12.66
CA MET A 339 9.20 1.41 13.90
C MET A 339 9.54 -0.09 13.82
N GLU A 340 9.38 -0.71 12.65
CA GLU A 340 9.63 -2.14 12.46
C GLU A 340 11.08 -2.46 12.04
N VAL A 341 11.92 -1.45 11.84
CA VAL A 341 13.24 -1.60 11.21
C VAL A 341 14.32 -1.43 12.26
N GLY A 342 14.94 -2.55 12.67
CA GLY A 342 16.02 -2.52 13.67
C GLY A 342 17.26 -1.73 13.24
N ASP A 343 17.62 -1.77 11.95
CA ASP A 343 18.71 -0.95 11.39
C ASP A 343 18.24 -0.18 10.14
N SER A 344 17.90 1.08 10.35
CA SER A 344 17.35 1.97 9.33
C SER A 344 18.36 2.31 8.21
N ARG A 345 19.66 2.08 8.40
CA ARG A 345 20.70 2.28 7.37
C ARG A 345 20.51 1.36 6.17
N ARG A 346 19.82 0.22 6.35
CA ARG A 346 19.48 -0.70 5.26
C ARG A 346 18.48 -0.13 4.25
N LEU A 347 17.74 0.91 4.65
CA LEU A 347 16.75 1.58 3.82
C LEU A 347 17.32 2.79 3.06
N ALA A 348 18.41 3.37 3.55
CA ALA A 348 19.02 4.58 2.99
C ALA A 348 20.12 4.27 1.95
N PRO A 349 20.42 5.21 1.04
CA PRO A 349 21.62 5.15 0.21
C PRO A 349 22.90 5.06 1.06
N ARG A 350 23.90 4.28 0.63
CA ARG A 350 25.17 4.10 1.38
C ARG A 350 25.94 5.41 1.65
N ARG A 351 25.63 6.50 0.94
CA ARG A 351 26.26 7.83 1.08
C ARG A 351 25.50 8.78 2.03
N VAL A 352 24.37 8.37 2.59
CA VAL A 352 23.58 9.16 3.54
C VAL A 352 23.69 8.47 4.89
N GLU A 353 24.35 9.10 5.86
CA GLU A 353 24.71 8.47 7.15
C GLU A 353 23.49 8.08 8.01
N SER A 354 22.28 8.54 7.69
CA SER A 354 21.01 8.09 8.28
C SER A 354 19.82 8.54 7.41
N PRO A 355 18.72 7.77 7.29
CA PRO A 355 17.52 8.25 6.61
C PRO A 355 17.00 9.54 7.25
N GLN A 356 16.64 10.54 6.45
CA GLN A 356 16.10 11.81 6.96
C GLN A 356 14.70 11.58 7.54
N ILE A 357 14.55 11.78 8.85
CA ILE A 357 13.26 11.71 9.53
C ILE A 357 12.49 13.01 9.25
N VAL A 358 11.32 12.90 8.61
CA VAL A 358 10.41 14.05 8.46
C VAL A 358 9.56 14.18 9.72
N VAL A 359 9.83 15.20 10.54
CA VAL A 359 9.00 15.55 11.70
C VAL A 359 7.83 16.41 11.21
N GLY A 360 6.59 15.98 11.48
CA GLY A 360 5.40 16.77 11.16
C GLY A 360 5.28 18.05 12.01
N PRO A 361 4.45 19.02 11.60
CA PRO A 361 4.39 20.35 12.23
C PRO A 361 3.82 20.39 13.66
N ASP A 362 3.40 19.27 14.24
CA ASP A 362 2.77 19.22 15.57
C ASP A 362 3.64 18.46 16.58
N ASN A 363 4.77 19.05 16.98
CA ASN A 363 5.40 18.68 18.24
C ASN A 363 6.16 19.87 18.84
N THR A 364 5.51 20.55 19.78
CA THR A 364 6.14 21.49 20.70
C THR A 364 7.19 20.74 21.51
N THR A 365 8.45 21.11 21.28
CA THR A 365 9.62 20.61 21.99
C THR A 365 9.62 21.13 23.43
N HIS A 366 9.46 20.23 24.41
CA HIS A 366 9.99 20.48 25.75
C HIS A 366 11.49 20.21 25.72
N THR A 367 12.27 21.28 25.62
CA THR A 367 13.70 21.30 25.87
C THR A 367 13.96 21.21 27.37
N THR A 368 14.80 20.26 27.80
CA THR A 368 15.59 20.40 29.03
C THR A 368 17.08 20.36 28.67
N PRO A 369 17.92 21.19 29.32
CA PRO A 369 19.23 21.54 28.80
C PRO A 369 20.33 20.58 29.24
N SER A 370 21.35 20.49 28.39
CA SER A 370 22.65 19.89 28.62
C SER A 370 23.37 20.49 29.84
N SER A 371 24.03 19.64 30.63
CA SER A 371 25.21 20.04 31.39
C SER A 371 26.28 18.95 31.37
N SER A 372 27.50 19.42 31.16
CA SER A 372 28.76 18.70 31.06
C SER A 372 29.45 18.56 32.42
N SER A 373 30.39 17.60 32.47
CA SER A 373 31.58 17.50 33.33
C SER A 373 31.42 17.06 34.81
N PHE A 374 32.10 15.95 35.16
CA PHE A 374 33.22 15.81 36.13
C PHE A 374 33.39 14.31 36.46
N LYS A 375 34.46 13.68 35.95
CA LYS A 375 35.68 13.19 36.65
C LYS A 375 35.51 11.94 37.54
N SER A 376 36.44 11.02 37.27
CA SER A 376 36.87 9.81 37.97
C SER A 376 36.80 9.84 39.49
N ASP A 377 36.47 8.69 40.10
CA ASP A 377 37.40 8.04 41.04
C ASP A 377 37.07 6.55 41.31
N THR A 378 38.16 5.80 41.32
CA THR A 378 38.50 4.45 41.81
C THR A 378 37.78 3.93 43.05
N PHE A 379 37.38 2.64 43.09
CA PHE A 379 37.95 1.58 43.98
C PHE A 379 37.20 0.22 43.90
N GLN A 380 37.92 -0.82 44.32
CA GLN A 380 37.82 -2.26 44.09
C GLN A 380 36.63 -3.06 44.71
N PRO A 381 36.47 -4.34 44.31
CA PRO A 381 35.37 -5.22 44.70
C PRO A 381 35.65 -5.98 46.01
N LEU A 382 34.59 -6.37 46.71
CA LEU A 382 34.65 -7.38 47.76
C LEU A 382 33.66 -8.51 47.48
N SER A 383 34.27 -9.67 47.24
CA SER A 383 33.69 -11.00 47.43
C SER A 383 33.10 -11.16 48.82
N ASN A 384 32.01 -11.92 48.95
CA ASN A 384 32.03 -13.08 49.84
C ASN A 384 30.87 -14.05 49.56
N SER A 385 31.23 -15.29 49.85
CA SER A 385 30.63 -16.58 49.55
C SER A 385 29.56 -17.04 50.55
N ALA A 386 28.91 -18.15 50.15
CA ALA A 386 28.29 -19.20 50.99
C ALA A 386 26.82 -18.93 51.39
N THR A 387 25.87 -19.88 51.43
CA THR A 387 25.92 -21.36 51.44
C THR A 387 24.57 -21.93 50.97
N ILE A 388 24.64 -23.16 50.48
CA ILE A 388 23.58 -24.12 50.16
C ILE A 388 22.65 -24.41 51.36
N THR A 389 21.35 -24.57 51.12
CA THR A 389 20.54 -25.66 51.71
C THR A 389 19.34 -26.00 50.83
N THR A 390 19.28 -27.28 50.45
CA THR A 390 18.16 -28.03 49.91
C THR A 390 16.99 -28.11 50.89
N ASN A 391 15.75 -28.18 50.40
CA ASN A 391 14.84 -29.24 50.80
C ASN A 391 13.65 -29.40 49.84
N SER A 392 13.46 -30.66 49.48
CA SER A 392 12.37 -31.28 48.77
C SER A 392 11.10 -31.38 49.61
N SER A 393 9.94 -31.21 48.97
CA SER A 393 8.73 -32.03 49.14
C SER A 393 7.91 -31.91 47.86
#